data_AF-A0A957ZE85-F1
#
_entry.id   AF-A0A957ZE85-F1
#
_cell.length_a   1.000
_cell.length_b   1.000
_cell.length_c   1.000
_cell.angle_alpha   90.00
_cell.angle_beta   90.00
_cell.angle_gamma   90.00
#
_symmetry.space_group_name_H-M   'P 1'
#
loop_
_entity.id
_entity.type
_entity.pdbx_description
1 polymer ?
#
loop_
_entity_poly.entity_id
_entity_poly.type
_entity_poly.pdbx_seq_one_letter_code
_entity_poly.pdbx_strand_id
1 'polypeptide(L)'
;TQVVYETETRFEFLAPNLTWRGNQRLILARSRFAADESFDLDRFGAVEVRLPGAVDGVDTPQAFDYLLPNGEEIRDFAACRDGAFTLLITQEAEGLLKLARWRGEGQPRPLFGLPIELNRTFVCWRAPA
;
A
#
# COMPACT_ATOMS: atom_id res chain seq x y z
N THR A 1 16.52 -13.14 -16.10
CA THR A 1 15.84 -12.42 -15.01
C THR A 1 14.35 -12.50 -15.24
N GLN A 2 13.58 -12.95 -14.26
CA GLN A 2 12.11 -12.97 -14.35
C GLN A 2 11.59 -11.59 -13.93
N VAL A 3 10.74 -10.97 -14.75
CA VAL A 3 10.01 -9.75 -14.38
C VAL A 3 8.83 -10.17 -13.50
N VAL A 4 8.69 -9.56 -12.32
CA VAL A 4 7.67 -9.90 -11.32
C VAL A 4 6.49 -8.93 -11.36
N TYR A 5 6.74 -7.70 -11.79
CA TYR A 5 5.75 -6.64 -11.92
C TYR A 5 6.17 -5.68 -13.03
N GLU A 6 5.20 -5.17 -13.78
CA GLU A 6 5.36 -4.16 -14.82
C GLU A 6 4.28 -3.09 -14.63
N THR A 7 4.66 -1.82 -14.77
CA THR A 7 3.71 -0.71 -14.69
C THR A 7 2.92 -0.60 -15.98
N GLU A 8 1.70 -0.10 -15.91
CA GLU A 8 0.84 0.02 -17.10
C GLU A 8 1.31 1.14 -18.04
N THR A 9 1.93 2.17 -17.47
CA THR A 9 2.46 3.30 -18.23
C THR A 9 3.89 3.64 -17.82
N ARG A 10 4.58 4.38 -18.70
CA ARG A 10 5.95 4.88 -18.46
C ARG A 10 6.06 5.96 -17.38
N PHE A 11 4.92 6.47 -16.90
CA PHE A 11 4.85 7.54 -15.91
C PHE A 11 4.55 7.01 -14.50
N GLU A 12 4.34 5.69 -14.39
CA GLU A 12 4.10 4.99 -13.14
C GLU A 12 5.39 4.39 -12.58
N PHE A 13 5.47 4.30 -11.27
CA PHE A 13 6.61 3.71 -10.56
C PHE A 13 6.23 3.21 -9.15
N LEU A 14 7.07 2.33 -8.58
CA LEU A 14 6.89 1.71 -7.27
C LEU A 14 7.75 2.36 -6.18
N ALA A 15 7.51 3.64 -5.91
CA ALA A 15 8.26 4.44 -4.94
C ALA A 15 7.47 5.72 -4.58
N PRO A 16 7.81 6.46 -3.51
CA PRO A 16 8.87 6.22 -2.53
C PRO A 16 8.42 5.41 -1.29
N ASN A 17 7.14 5.05 -1.18
CA ASN A 17 6.61 4.34 0.00
C ASN A 17 6.76 2.82 -0.14
N LEU A 18 7.40 2.21 0.86
CA LEU A 18 7.76 0.79 0.93
C LEU A 18 7.67 0.31 2.39
N THR A 19 7.11 -0.88 2.62
CA THR A 19 7.26 -1.59 3.90
C THR A 19 7.38 -3.10 3.71
N TRP A 20 8.05 -3.76 4.64
CA TRP A 20 8.04 -5.21 4.75
C TRP A 20 6.84 -5.67 5.57
N ARG A 21 6.13 -6.70 5.11
CA ARG A 21 5.12 -7.43 5.89
C ARG A 21 5.62 -8.86 6.14
N GLY A 22 6.19 -9.06 7.33
CA GLY A 22 7.00 -10.25 7.58
C GLY A 22 8.28 -10.26 6.75
N ASN A 23 8.91 -11.42 6.59
CA ASN A 23 10.25 -11.51 5.99
C ASN A 23 10.26 -11.54 4.46
N GLN A 24 9.10 -11.69 3.82
CA GLN A 24 9.03 -12.12 2.43
C GLN A 24 7.92 -11.44 1.61
N ARG A 25 7.26 -10.44 2.19
CA ARG A 25 6.25 -9.67 1.47
C ARG A 25 6.65 -8.21 1.50
N LEU A 26 6.78 -7.62 0.32
CA LEU A 26 7.07 -6.22 0.09
C LEU A 26 5.78 -5.51 -0.28
N ILE A 27 5.46 -4.44 0.42
CA ILE A 27 4.32 -3.58 0.10
C ILE A 27 4.86 -2.27 -0.47
N LEU A 28 4.40 -1.89 -1.66
CA LEU A 28 4.88 -0.76 -2.45
C LEU A 28 3.70 0.11 -2.86
N ALA A 29 3.82 1.44 -2.80
CA ALA A 29 2.85 2.33 -3.45
C ALA A 29 3.02 2.27 -4.97
N ARG A 30 1.92 2.19 -5.71
CA ARG A 30 1.88 2.57 -7.13
C ARG A 30 1.73 4.08 -7.17
N SER A 31 2.69 4.73 -7.80
CA SER A 31 2.78 6.18 -7.82
C SER A 31 2.96 6.69 -9.24
N ARG A 32 2.53 7.92 -9.46
CA ARG A 32 2.86 8.75 -10.63
C ARG A 32 3.07 10.19 -10.15
N PHE A 33 3.64 11.02 -11.01
CA PHE A 33 3.62 12.46 -10.76
C PHE A 33 2.18 12.97 -10.88
N ALA A 34 1.78 13.85 -9.96
CA ALA A 34 0.52 14.55 -10.08
C ALA A 34 0.50 15.37 -11.39
N ALA A 35 -0.70 15.53 -11.97
CA ALA A 35 -0.85 16.21 -13.25
C ALA A 35 -0.70 17.73 -13.15
N ASP A 36 -0.70 18.27 -11.92
CA ASP A 36 -0.45 19.68 -11.66
C ASP A 36 1.06 19.97 -11.55
N GLU A 37 1.44 21.24 -11.66
CA GLU A 37 2.85 21.68 -11.63
C GLU A 37 3.48 21.62 -10.23
N SER A 38 2.87 20.87 -9.31
CA SER A 38 3.19 20.82 -7.88
C SER A 38 4.43 19.96 -7.55
N PHE A 39 4.93 19.16 -8.51
CA PHE A 39 5.87 18.05 -8.26
C PHE A 39 5.37 17.05 -7.20
N ASP A 40 4.07 17.05 -6.87
CA ASP A 40 3.50 16.12 -5.93
C ASP A 40 3.37 14.72 -6.54
N LEU A 41 3.17 13.75 -5.64
CA LEU A 41 3.00 12.35 -5.99
C LEU A 41 1.56 11.92 -5.79
N ASP A 42 0.95 11.39 -6.85
CA ASP A 42 -0.31 10.68 -6.78
C ASP A 42 -0.03 9.20 -6.54
N ARG A 43 -0.40 8.71 -5.36
CA ARG A 43 -0.23 7.31 -4.93
C ARG A 43 -1.55 6.57 -5.07
N PHE A 44 -1.89 6.22 -6.30
CA PHE A 44 -3.21 5.74 -6.70
C PHE A 44 -3.43 4.22 -6.45
N GLY A 45 -2.48 3.53 -5.85
CA GLY A 45 -2.62 2.09 -5.58
C GLY A 45 -1.49 1.50 -4.76
N ALA A 46 -1.56 0.19 -4.54
CA ALA A 46 -0.51 -0.56 -3.84
C ALA A 46 -0.23 -1.91 -4.53
N VAL A 47 1.00 -2.39 -4.41
CA VAL A 47 1.43 -3.72 -4.85
C VAL A 47 2.01 -4.46 -3.67
N GLU A 48 1.60 -5.71 -3.49
CA GLU A 48 2.32 -6.68 -2.68
C GLU A 48 3.17 -7.56 -3.60
N VAL A 49 4.48 -7.58 -3.38
CA VAL A 49 5.39 -8.54 -3.98
C VAL A 49 5.73 -9.62 -2.95
N ARG A 50 5.36 -10.87 -3.24
CA ARG A 50 5.73 -12.05 -2.46
C ARG A 50 7.02 -12.64 -3.01
N LEU A 51 8.03 -12.74 -2.16
CA LEU A 51 9.33 -13.33 -2.50
C LEU A 51 9.30 -14.86 -2.36
N PRO A 52 10.17 -15.60 -3.06
CA PRO A 52 10.28 -17.05 -2.90
C PRO A 52 10.62 -17.49 -1.47
N GLY A 53 10.18 -18.69 -1.09
CA GLY A 53 10.41 -19.27 0.25
C GLY A 53 9.34 -18.94 1.30
N ALA A 54 8.20 -18.43 0.81
CA ALA A 54 7.12 -17.62 1.42
C ALA A 54 6.46 -17.94 2.77
N VAL A 55 6.38 -19.20 3.15
CA VAL A 55 5.07 -19.85 3.45
C VAL A 55 4.42 -20.36 2.15
N ASP A 56 3.95 -21.61 2.18
CA ASP A 56 3.21 -22.31 1.11
C ASP A 56 3.98 -22.76 -0.16
N GLY A 57 5.29 -23.03 -0.08
CA GLY A 57 6.01 -23.70 -1.20
C GLY A 57 6.04 -22.89 -2.51
N VAL A 58 5.93 -21.57 -2.40
CA VAL A 58 6.00 -20.66 -3.54
C VAL A 58 7.46 -20.48 -3.96
N ASP A 59 7.84 -21.14 -5.05
CA ASP A 59 9.20 -21.10 -5.62
C ASP A 59 9.43 -19.91 -6.56
N THR A 60 8.36 -19.25 -7.01
CA THR A 60 8.41 -18.11 -7.94
C THR A 60 7.86 -16.84 -7.31
N PRO A 61 8.49 -15.67 -7.51
CA PRO A 61 7.94 -14.42 -7.01
C PRO A 61 6.55 -14.13 -7.61
N GLN A 62 5.65 -13.56 -6.81
CA GLN A 62 4.29 -13.19 -7.23
C GLN A 62 4.02 -11.73 -6.87
N ALA A 63 3.23 -11.04 -7.69
CA ALA A 63 2.76 -9.69 -7.39
C ALA A 63 1.22 -9.66 -7.36
N PHE A 64 0.67 -8.92 -6.40
CA PHE A 64 -0.75 -8.67 -6.24
C PHE A 64 -0.95 -7.18 -6.12
N ASP A 65 -1.63 -6.57 -7.07
CA ASP A 65 -1.88 -5.14 -7.05
C ASP A 65 -3.34 -4.81 -6.73
N TYR A 66 -3.52 -3.59 -6.24
CA TYR A 66 -4.81 -2.99 -6.00
C TYR A 66 -4.74 -1.52 -6.41
N LEU A 67 -5.74 -1.10 -7.18
CA LEU A 67 -5.97 0.28 -7.57
C LEU A 67 -7.06 0.89 -6.69
N LEU A 68 -6.80 2.09 -6.19
CA LEU A 68 -7.81 2.87 -5.50
C LEU A 68 -8.89 3.35 -6.49
N PRO A 69 -10.12 3.62 -5.99
CA PRO A 69 -11.13 4.32 -6.77
C PRO A 69 -10.63 5.69 -7.26
N ASN A 70 -11.22 6.18 -8.35
CA ASN A 70 -10.83 7.46 -8.95
C ASN A 70 -10.87 8.61 -7.94
N GLY A 71 -9.80 9.39 -7.89
CA GLY A 71 -9.68 10.55 -6.99
C GLY A 71 -9.31 10.20 -5.55
N GLU A 72 -9.16 8.91 -5.22
CA GLU A 72 -8.56 8.50 -3.96
C GLU A 72 -7.04 8.32 -4.07
N GLU A 73 -6.34 8.55 -2.97
CA GLU A 73 -4.88 8.37 -2.90
C GLU A 73 -4.42 7.74 -1.58
N ILE A 74 -3.29 7.04 -1.61
CA ILE A 74 -2.61 6.53 -0.42
C ILE A 74 -1.76 7.65 0.19
N ARG A 75 -2.11 8.08 1.41
CA ARG A 75 -1.29 9.05 2.14
C ARG A 75 -0.09 8.40 2.82
N ASP A 76 -0.28 7.24 3.45
CA ASP A 76 0.79 6.47 4.08
C ASP A 76 0.34 5.03 4.38
N PHE A 77 1.27 4.13 4.69
CA PHE A 77 0.95 2.76 5.13
C PHE A 77 2.01 2.13 6.03
N ALA A 78 1.57 1.19 6.87
CA ALA A 78 2.43 0.44 7.76
C ALA A 78 2.00 -1.03 7.87
N ALA A 79 2.96 -1.95 7.82
CA ALA A 79 2.71 -3.36 8.10
C ALA A 79 2.58 -3.59 9.61
N CYS A 80 1.59 -4.38 10.03
CA CYS A 80 1.45 -4.76 11.43
C CYS A 80 2.50 -5.81 11.82
N ARG A 81 2.91 -5.79 13.10
CA ARG A 81 4.00 -6.63 13.64
C ARG A 81 3.77 -8.13 13.44
N ASP A 82 2.52 -8.58 13.47
CA ASP A 82 2.14 -9.98 13.27
C ASP A 82 2.20 -10.42 11.79
N GLY A 83 2.45 -9.49 10.86
CA GLY A 83 2.50 -9.74 9.43
C GLY A 83 1.14 -10.09 8.81
N ALA A 84 0.05 -9.99 9.57
CA ALA A 84 -1.26 -10.44 9.11
C ALA A 84 -1.93 -9.46 8.14
N PHE A 85 -1.63 -8.17 8.28
CA PHE A 85 -2.18 -7.11 7.43
C PHE A 85 -1.31 -5.86 7.41
N THR A 86 -1.62 -4.98 6.48
CA THR A 86 -1.09 -3.63 6.34
C THR A 86 -2.21 -2.64 6.63
N LEU A 87 -1.92 -1.60 7.40
CA LEU A 87 -2.80 -0.45 7.56
C LEU A 87 -2.47 0.58 6.48
N LEU A 88 -3.50 1.05 5.78
CA LEU A 88 -3.40 2.09 4.77
C LEU A 88 -4.15 3.33 5.31
N ILE A 89 -3.54 4.50 5.22
CA ILE A 89 -4.26 5.76 5.27
C ILE A 89 -4.53 6.17 3.83
N THR A 90 -5.81 6.26 3.47
CA THR A 90 -6.24 6.77 2.16
C THR A 90 -6.91 8.11 2.33
N GLN A 91 -6.87 8.94 1.30
CA GLN A 91 -7.67 10.16 1.22
C GLN A 91 -8.65 10.02 0.06
N GLU A 92 -9.89 10.43 0.30
CA GLU A 92 -10.90 10.55 -0.75
C GLU A 92 -10.80 11.87 -1.52
N ALA A 93 -11.49 11.95 -2.66
CA ALA A 93 -11.52 13.15 -3.49
C ALA A 93 -12.00 14.40 -2.72
N GLU A 94 -12.92 14.23 -1.76
CA GLU A 94 -13.42 15.31 -0.90
C GLU A 94 -12.45 15.68 0.24
N GLY A 95 -11.26 15.07 0.29
CA GLY A 95 -10.21 15.34 1.27
C GLY A 95 -10.34 14.55 2.58
N LEU A 96 -11.39 13.73 2.73
CA LEU A 96 -11.60 12.90 3.92
C LEU A 96 -10.54 11.80 4.01
N LEU A 97 -9.88 11.69 5.17
CA LEU A 97 -8.93 10.62 5.44
C LEU A 97 -9.66 9.38 5.98
N LYS A 98 -9.18 8.19 5.60
CA LYS A 98 -9.69 6.89 6.05
C LYS A 98 -8.56 5.98 6.45
N LEU A 99 -8.77 5.21 7.52
CA LEU A 99 -7.94 4.07 7.86
C LEU A 99 -8.57 2.81 7.27
N ALA A 100 -7.81 2.06 6.48
CA ALA A 100 -8.20 0.79 5.91
C ALA A 100 -7.19 -0.32 6.25
N ARG A 101 -7.67 -1.56 6.25
CA ARG A 101 -6.87 -2.77 6.43
C ARG A 101 -6.74 -3.51 5.11
N TRP A 102 -5.53 -3.83 4.69
CA TRP A 102 -5.25 -4.61 3.50
C TRP A 102 -4.48 -5.89 3.81
N ARG A 103 -4.89 -7.00 3.20
CA ARG A 103 -4.25 -8.32 3.34
C ARG A 103 -3.26 -8.62 2.22
N GLY A 104 -2.96 -7.65 1.37
CA GLY A 104 -2.02 -7.84 0.25
C GLY A 104 -2.64 -8.54 -0.95
N GLU A 105 -3.96 -8.69 -0.95
CA GLU A 105 -4.74 -9.24 -2.06
C GLU A 105 -6.16 -8.66 -1.97
N GLY A 106 -6.76 -8.39 -3.12
CA GLY A 106 -8.08 -7.78 -3.22
C GLY A 106 -8.12 -6.36 -2.66
N GLN A 107 -9.34 -5.88 -2.37
CA GLN A 107 -9.54 -4.51 -1.91
C GLN A 107 -9.23 -4.35 -0.41
N PRO A 108 -8.66 -3.20 0.02
CA PRO A 108 -8.60 -2.81 1.42
C PRO A 108 -9.99 -2.71 2.02
N ARG A 109 -10.14 -3.16 3.26
CA ARG A 109 -11.38 -3.02 4.02
C ARG A 109 -11.30 -1.77 4.90
N PRO A 110 -12.22 -0.79 4.75
CA PRO A 110 -12.23 0.40 5.61
C PRO A 110 -12.50 0.01 7.06
N LEU A 111 -11.87 0.75 7.98
CA LEU A 111 -12.04 0.61 9.43
C LEU A 111 -12.81 1.81 10.01
N PHE A 112 -12.30 3.03 9.81
CA PHE A 112 -12.92 4.28 10.26
C PHE A 112 -12.36 5.49 9.52
N GLY A 113 -13.11 6.61 9.52
CA GLY A 113 -12.64 7.91 9.03
C GLY A 113 -11.71 8.61 10.01
N LEU A 114 -10.80 9.43 9.51
CA LEU A 114 -9.81 10.20 10.26
C LEU A 114 -10.05 11.71 10.03
N PRO A 115 -9.83 12.57 11.04
CA PRO A 115 -9.76 14.02 10.86
C PRO A 115 -8.70 14.41 9.82
N ILE A 116 -8.95 15.47 9.04
CA ILE A 116 -8.09 15.87 7.91
C ILE A 116 -6.73 16.43 8.36
N GLU A 117 -6.62 16.89 9.61
CA GLU A 117 -5.41 17.46 10.19
C GLU A 117 -4.42 16.40 10.72
N LEU A 118 -4.82 15.12 10.72
CA LEU A 118 -3.99 14.02 11.23
C LEU A 118 -2.92 13.63 10.21
N ASN A 119 -1.71 14.17 10.36
CA ASN A 119 -0.64 13.88 9.41
C ASN A 119 -0.01 12.49 9.61
N ARG A 120 0.08 11.97 10.84
CA ARG A 120 0.61 10.63 11.17
C ARG A 120 0.12 10.14 12.52
N THR A 121 -0.75 9.13 12.56
CA THR A 121 -0.87 8.25 13.74
C THR A 121 -0.90 6.81 13.26
N PHE A 122 0.22 6.12 13.41
CA PHE A 122 0.29 4.66 13.25
C PHE A 122 0.76 4.06 14.57
N VAL A 123 -0.16 3.46 15.32
CA VAL A 123 0.21 2.54 16.39
C VAL A 123 -0.20 1.14 15.95
N CYS A 124 0.77 0.37 15.43
CA CYS A 124 0.68 -1.08 15.38
C CYS A 124 0.92 -1.63 16.79
N TRP A 125 0.03 -1.30 17.72
CA TRP A 125 0.13 -1.77 19.10
C TRP A 125 -0.31 -3.24 19.11
N ARG A 126 0.49 -4.08 19.77
CA ARG A 126 0.05 -5.41 20.19
C ARG A 126 0.18 -5.39 21.71
N ALA A 127 -0.93 -5.35 22.43
CA ALA A 127 -0.92 -5.78 23.82
C ALA A 127 -0.54 -7.28 23.84
N PRO A 128 0.22 -7.77 24.84
CA PRO A 128 0.76 -9.13 24.86
C PRO A 128 -0.30 -10.20 24.60
N ALA A 129 0.17 -11.31 24.03
CA ALA A 129 -0.59 -12.50 23.62
C ALA A 129 -1.50 -13.05 24.72
#